data_AF-A0A964FBL8-F1
#
_entry.id   AF-A0A964FBL8-F1
#
_cell.length_a   1.000
_cell.length_b   1.000
_cell.length_c   1.000
_cell.angle_alpha   90.00
_cell.angle_beta   90.00
_cell.angle_gamma   90.00
#
_symmetry.space_group_name_H-M   'P 1'
#
loop_
_entity.id
_entity.type
_entity.pdbx_description
1 polymer ?
#
loop_
_entity_poly.entity_id
_entity_poly.type
_entity_poly.pdbx_seq_one_letter_code
_entity_poly.pdbx_strand_id
1 'polypeptide(L)'
;MIGKTTISAAAAVIATVAFGAATVPSKADSVELGLLECVVEGGSGFIFGSSKDLSCEYTPANDSAAKEAYFGAINKFGVDIGVTGTTVIEWVVLAPTTDYEYRAGSLAGDYRGVSAEATAAAGAGVNILVGGSDDTISLQPVSVQAQEGVNVAFGIAELQLRSTAN
;
A
#
# COMPACT_ATOMS: atom_id res chain seq x y z
N MET A 1 17.90 -67.37 -54.56
CA MET A 1 18.49 -67.98 -53.34
C MET A 1 18.14 -67.10 -52.15
N ILE A 2 17.67 -67.74 -51.08
CA ILE A 2 17.19 -67.19 -49.80
C ILE A 2 18.34 -66.50 -49.03
N GLY A 3 18.08 -65.39 -48.32
CA GLY A 3 19.10 -64.78 -47.47
C GLY A 3 18.70 -63.61 -46.55
N LYS A 4 17.97 -63.93 -45.47
CA LYS A 4 18.06 -63.40 -44.08
C LYS A 4 17.88 -61.90 -43.76
N THR A 5 16.78 -61.68 -43.04
CA THR A 5 16.39 -60.73 -41.98
C THR A 5 17.49 -60.09 -41.13
N THR A 6 17.34 -58.79 -40.82
CA THR A 6 17.64 -58.23 -39.49
C THR A 6 16.81 -56.96 -39.25
N ILE A 7 15.86 -57.04 -38.31
CA ILE A 7 15.15 -55.91 -37.71
C ILE A 7 16.07 -55.37 -36.61
N SER A 8 16.36 -54.07 -36.61
CA SER A 8 16.98 -53.39 -35.46
C SER A 8 16.07 -52.25 -35.03
N ALA A 9 15.58 -52.36 -33.80
CA ALA A 9 14.62 -51.47 -33.17
C ALA A 9 15.21 -50.07 -32.99
N ALA A 10 14.50 -49.06 -33.49
CA ALA A 10 14.79 -47.67 -33.17
C ALA A 10 14.31 -47.41 -31.73
N ALA A 11 15.26 -47.21 -30.80
CA ALA A 11 14.97 -46.75 -29.46
C ALA A 11 14.50 -45.28 -29.53
N ALA A 12 13.19 -45.06 -29.36
CA ALA A 12 12.62 -43.73 -29.20
C ALA A 12 13.01 -43.19 -27.80
N VAL A 13 13.99 -42.29 -27.75
CA VAL A 13 14.31 -41.53 -26.54
C VAL A 13 13.21 -40.50 -26.33
N ILE A 14 12.27 -40.80 -25.44
CA ILE A 14 11.25 -39.84 -24.99
C ILE A 14 11.96 -38.86 -24.05
N ALA A 15 12.32 -37.69 -24.56
CA ALA A 15 12.80 -36.58 -23.75
C ALA A 15 11.61 -36.00 -22.96
N THR A 16 11.46 -36.41 -21.70
CA THR A 16 10.52 -35.77 -20.76
C THR A 16 11.06 -34.39 -20.40
N VAL A 17 10.57 -33.36 -21.09
CA VAL A 17 10.67 -31.97 -20.64
C VAL A 17 9.91 -31.84 -19.33
N ALA A 18 10.65 -31.82 -18.21
CA ALA A 18 10.12 -31.45 -16.92
C ALA A 18 9.77 -29.96 -16.97
N PHE A 19 8.49 -29.63 -17.14
CA PHE A 19 7.98 -28.30 -16.85
C PHE A 19 8.14 -28.08 -15.35
N GLY A 20 9.17 -27.32 -14.96
CA GLY A 20 9.29 -26.80 -13.62
C GLY A 20 8.03 -25.98 -13.31
N ALA A 21 7.32 -26.35 -12.25
CA ALA A 21 6.22 -25.57 -11.74
C ALA A 21 6.75 -24.18 -11.39
N ALA A 22 6.38 -23.17 -12.19
CA ALA A 22 6.53 -21.79 -11.77
C ALA A 22 5.64 -21.61 -10.55
N THR A 23 6.25 -21.52 -9.37
CA THR A 23 5.57 -21.05 -8.17
C THR A 23 5.20 -19.59 -8.43
N VAL A 24 3.97 -19.36 -8.89
CA VAL A 24 3.33 -18.05 -8.81
C VAL A 24 3.36 -17.65 -7.33
N PRO A 25 3.98 -16.53 -6.94
CA PRO A 25 3.86 -16.06 -5.56
C PRO A 25 2.37 -15.88 -5.28
N SER A 26 1.87 -16.59 -4.26
CA SER A 26 0.53 -16.35 -3.74
C SER A 26 0.44 -14.87 -3.42
N LYS A 27 -0.60 -14.17 -3.91
CA LYS A 27 -0.93 -12.83 -3.43
C LYS A 27 -0.89 -12.90 -1.89
N ALA A 28 -0.07 -12.06 -1.27
CA ALA A 28 -0.26 -11.80 0.15
C ALA A 28 -1.68 -11.24 0.30
N ASP A 29 -2.55 -11.98 0.99
CA ASP A 29 -3.87 -11.49 1.37
C ASP A 29 -3.66 -10.37 2.40
N SER A 30 -3.49 -9.14 1.91
CA SER A 30 -3.55 -7.96 2.76
C SER A 30 -4.97 -7.81 3.27
N VAL A 31 -5.12 -7.55 4.56
CA VAL A 31 -6.42 -7.42 5.21
C VAL A 31 -6.71 -5.96 5.52
N GLU A 32 -7.92 -5.52 5.19
CA GLU A 32 -8.39 -4.20 5.57
C GLU A 32 -8.63 -4.14 7.07
N LEU A 33 -7.90 -3.24 7.74
CA LEU A 33 -8.08 -2.94 9.15
C LEU A 33 -9.12 -1.84 9.35
N GLY A 34 -9.34 -0.96 8.37
CA GLY A 34 -10.30 0.14 8.46
C GLY A 34 -9.93 1.35 7.60
N LEU A 35 -10.47 2.50 7.97
CA LEU A 35 -10.29 3.78 7.28
C LEU A 35 -9.63 4.80 8.20
N LEU A 36 -8.66 5.54 7.67
CA LEU A 36 -8.02 6.67 8.33
C LEU A 36 -8.36 7.95 7.56
N GLU A 37 -9.21 8.78 8.14
CA GLU A 37 -9.56 10.09 7.60
C GLU A 37 -8.67 11.15 8.25
N CYS A 38 -7.98 11.96 7.46
CA CYS A 38 -7.08 13.01 7.93
C CYS A 38 -7.47 14.37 7.37
N VAL A 39 -7.62 15.35 8.25
CA VAL A 39 -7.83 16.76 7.90
C VAL A 39 -6.49 17.47 7.97
N VAL A 40 -6.03 17.97 6.83
CA VAL A 40 -4.78 18.74 6.70
C VAL A 40 -5.07 20.22 6.89
N GLU A 41 -4.31 20.87 7.78
CA GLU A 41 -4.52 22.29 8.07
C GLU A 41 -4.26 23.16 6.82
N GLY A 42 -5.23 24.05 6.56
CA GLY A 42 -5.11 25.08 5.54
C GLY A 42 -4.02 26.09 5.89
N GLY A 43 -3.28 26.58 4.89
CA GLY A 43 -2.26 27.61 5.10
C GLY A 43 -1.96 28.37 3.82
N SER A 44 -1.56 29.64 3.95
CA SER A 44 -1.20 30.49 2.82
C SER A 44 0.20 30.14 2.31
N GLY A 45 0.30 29.57 1.12
CA GLY A 45 1.56 29.36 0.41
C GLY A 45 2.12 27.94 0.56
N PHE A 46 2.20 27.25 -0.57
CA PHE A 46 2.88 25.96 -0.68
C PHE A 46 4.35 26.22 -1.04
N ILE A 47 5.26 26.00 -0.08
CA ILE A 47 6.70 25.96 -0.35
C ILE A 47 7.08 24.49 -0.51
N PHE A 48 7.79 24.16 -1.59
CA PHE A 48 8.37 22.83 -1.79
C PHE A 48 9.07 22.34 -0.52
N GLY A 49 8.72 21.14 -0.04
CA GLY A 49 9.28 20.58 1.18
C GLY A 49 8.73 21.17 2.49
N SER A 50 7.63 21.93 2.45
CA SER A 50 6.92 22.34 3.66
C SER A 50 6.20 21.14 4.29
N SER A 51 6.33 21.03 5.61
CA SER A 51 5.50 20.15 6.42
C SER A 51 4.13 20.79 6.65
N LYS A 52 3.07 19.98 6.68
CA LYS A 52 1.72 20.41 7.06
C LYS A 52 1.17 19.52 8.15
N ASP A 53 0.73 20.13 9.23
CA ASP A 53 0.06 19.43 10.33
C ASP A 53 -1.31 18.92 9.90
N LEU A 54 -1.71 17.82 10.54
CA LEU A 54 -2.97 17.15 10.28
C LEU A 54 -3.49 16.46 11.54
N SER A 55 -4.80 16.34 11.61
CA SER A 55 -5.53 15.54 12.59
C SER A 55 -6.25 14.42 11.88
N CYS A 56 -6.19 13.20 12.42
CA CYS A 56 -6.87 12.05 11.83
C CYS A 56 -7.79 11.33 12.81
N GLU A 57 -8.84 10.73 12.26
CA GLU A 57 -9.70 9.76 12.92
C GLU A 57 -9.54 8.40 12.21
N TYR A 58 -9.12 7.39 12.97
CA TYR A 58 -9.13 6.00 12.53
C TYR A 58 -10.45 5.35 12.92
N THR A 59 -11.15 4.81 11.92
CA THR A 59 -12.35 3.99 12.07
C THR A 59 -12.01 2.54 11.72
N PRO A 60 -11.97 1.63 12.71
CA PRO A 60 -11.74 0.21 12.46
C PRO A 60 -12.84 -0.40 11.59
N ALA A 61 -12.48 -1.37 10.73
CA ALA A 61 -13.45 -2.17 9.97
C ALA A 61 -14.27 -3.12 10.88
N ASN A 62 -13.77 -3.39 12.09
CA ASN A 62 -14.49 -4.14 13.11
C ASN A 62 -15.32 -3.18 13.98
N ASP A 63 -16.66 -3.26 13.88
CA ASP A 63 -17.60 -2.43 14.64
C ASP A 63 -17.47 -2.53 16.17
N SER A 64 -16.80 -3.58 16.68
CA SER A 64 -16.56 -3.76 18.12
C SER A 64 -15.36 -2.98 18.63
N ALA A 65 -14.47 -2.50 17.75
CA ALA A 65 -13.31 -1.71 18.10
C ALA A 65 -13.67 -0.21 18.13
N ALA A 66 -13.11 0.52 19.09
CA ALA A 66 -13.34 1.95 19.21
C ALA A 66 -12.56 2.72 18.14
N LYS A 67 -13.12 3.86 17.72
CA LYS A 67 -12.39 4.84 16.91
C LYS A 67 -11.20 5.40 17.69
N GLU A 68 -10.15 5.75 16.97
CA GLU A 68 -8.91 6.29 17.55
C GLU A 68 -8.52 7.61 16.90
N ALA A 69 -8.10 8.57 17.71
CA ALA A 69 -7.61 9.85 17.22
C ALA A 69 -6.08 9.83 17.09
N TYR A 70 -5.60 10.33 15.97
CA TYR A 70 -4.18 10.49 15.65
C TYR A 70 -3.89 11.92 15.24
N PHE A 71 -2.64 12.33 15.36
CA PHE A 71 -2.15 13.60 14.85
C PHE A 71 -0.79 13.41 14.19
N GLY A 72 -0.35 14.38 13.41
CA GLY A 72 1.00 14.38 12.87
C GLY A 72 1.15 15.36 11.73
N ALA A 73 1.95 14.99 10.73
CA ALA A 73 2.26 15.89 9.63
C ALA A 73 2.61 15.16 8.33
N ILE A 74 2.37 15.83 7.20
CA ILE A 74 2.87 15.42 5.88
C ILE A 74 4.08 16.28 5.54
N ASN A 75 5.24 15.67 5.30
CA ASN A 75 6.50 16.39 5.10
C ASN A 75 6.87 16.63 3.63
N LYS A 76 6.21 15.94 2.70
CA LYS A 76 6.56 16.02 1.27
C LYS A 76 5.31 15.84 0.41
N PHE A 77 4.70 16.98 0.09
CA PHE A 77 3.65 17.11 -0.92
C PHE A 77 4.28 17.28 -2.31
N GLY A 78 3.67 16.66 -3.33
CA GLY A 78 4.12 16.73 -4.72
C GLY A 78 3.94 18.11 -5.36
N VAL A 79 4.67 18.34 -6.45
CA VAL A 79 4.76 19.62 -7.18
C VAL A 79 3.43 20.14 -7.75
N ASP A 80 2.44 19.27 -7.97
CA ASP A 80 1.22 19.60 -8.72
C ASP A 80 0.03 19.99 -7.82
N ILE A 81 0.21 19.97 -6.49
CA ILE A 81 -0.88 20.14 -5.53
C ILE A 81 -1.07 21.63 -5.21
N GLY A 82 -1.64 22.38 -6.17
CA GLY A 82 -1.93 23.82 -6.06
C GLY A 82 -3.09 24.16 -5.11
N VAL A 83 -3.07 23.68 -3.87
CA VAL A 83 -4.24 23.74 -2.97
C VAL A 83 -4.15 24.92 -2.01
N THR A 84 -5.20 25.75 -2.02
CA THR A 84 -5.45 26.87 -1.11
C THR A 84 -6.68 26.57 -0.26
N GLY A 85 -6.57 25.70 0.73
CA GLY A 85 -7.66 25.36 1.65
C GLY A 85 -7.35 24.19 2.58
N THR A 86 -8.22 23.98 3.58
CA THR A 86 -8.28 22.73 4.36
C THR A 86 -8.61 21.57 3.42
N THR A 87 -7.88 20.46 3.54
CA THR A 87 -8.05 19.29 2.68
C THR A 87 -8.30 18.06 3.53
N VAL A 88 -9.25 17.23 3.12
CA VAL A 88 -9.49 15.91 3.72
C VAL A 88 -8.85 14.86 2.84
N ILE A 89 -8.15 13.92 3.47
CA ILE A 89 -7.49 12.79 2.81
C ILE A 89 -7.91 11.52 3.53
N GLU A 90 -8.44 10.56 2.78
CA GLU A 90 -8.85 9.27 3.30
C GLU A 90 -7.90 8.16 2.83
N TRP A 91 -7.51 7.30 3.77
CA TRP A 91 -6.66 6.15 3.53
C TRP A 91 -7.35 4.86 3.95
N VAL A 92 -7.32 3.85 3.09
CA VAL A 92 -7.55 2.46 3.47
C VAL A 92 -6.32 1.96 4.23
N VAL A 93 -6.53 1.43 5.42
CA VAL A 93 -5.49 0.88 6.29
C VAL A 93 -5.43 -0.62 6.08
N LEU A 94 -4.28 -1.13 5.64
CA LEU A 94 -4.08 -2.55 5.36
C LEU A 94 -2.98 -3.16 6.22
N ALA A 95 -3.25 -4.33 6.78
CA ALA A 95 -2.28 -5.24 7.38
C ALA A 95 -1.64 -6.15 6.31
N PRO A 96 -0.42 -6.65 6.55
CA PRO A 96 0.26 -7.53 5.60
C PRO A 96 -0.35 -8.94 5.53
N THR A 97 -0.98 -9.40 6.63
CA THR A 97 -1.53 -10.76 6.79
C THR A 97 -2.78 -10.77 7.66
N THR A 98 -3.51 -11.89 7.65
CA THR A 98 -4.75 -12.11 8.42
C THR A 98 -4.54 -12.35 9.92
N ASP A 99 -3.34 -12.76 10.32
CA ASP A 99 -2.94 -12.97 11.72
C ASP A 99 -2.41 -11.70 12.40
N TYR A 100 -2.54 -10.54 11.74
CA TYR A 100 -2.11 -9.27 12.31
C TYR A 100 -2.97 -8.87 13.51
N GLU A 101 -2.36 -8.91 14.69
CA GLU A 101 -3.00 -8.49 15.95
C GLU A 101 -2.92 -6.96 16.12
N TYR A 102 -3.96 -6.26 15.69
CA TYR A 102 -4.08 -4.81 15.86
C TYR A 102 -4.16 -4.42 17.35
N ARG A 103 -3.41 -3.40 17.76
CA ARG A 103 -3.46 -2.79 19.10
C ARG A 103 -3.76 -1.31 18.99
N ALA A 104 -4.36 -0.74 20.04
CA ALA A 104 -4.55 0.71 20.11
C ALA A 104 -3.20 1.41 19.94
N GLY A 105 -3.15 2.42 19.07
CA GLY A 105 -1.93 3.12 18.72
C GLY A 105 -1.06 2.46 17.65
N SER A 106 -1.43 1.30 17.09
CA SER A 106 -0.59 0.58 16.10
C SER A 106 -0.32 1.36 14.81
N LEU A 107 -1.18 2.35 14.46
CA LEU A 107 -0.91 3.24 13.31
C LEU A 107 0.13 4.32 13.64
N ALA A 108 0.55 4.49 14.89
CA ALA A 108 1.59 5.46 15.21
C ALA A 108 2.92 5.01 14.56
N GLY A 109 3.53 5.90 13.81
CA GLY A 109 4.73 5.59 13.05
C GLY A 109 4.99 6.56 11.91
N ASP A 110 6.06 6.24 11.21
CA ASP A 110 6.60 7.02 10.12
C ASP A 110 6.29 6.28 8.82
N TYR A 111 5.44 6.86 7.97
CA TYR A 111 5.02 6.26 6.71
C TYR A 111 5.79 6.87 5.55
N ARG A 112 6.25 6.03 4.62
CA ARG A 112 7.03 6.45 3.45
C ARG A 112 6.41 5.91 2.18
N GLY A 113 6.33 6.78 1.17
CA GLY A 113 5.84 6.41 -0.15
C GLY A 113 6.81 5.48 -0.86
N VAL A 114 6.32 4.33 -1.30
CA VAL A 114 7.05 3.47 -2.23
C VAL A 114 6.82 3.99 -3.65
N SER A 115 7.89 4.46 -4.31
CA SER A 115 7.82 4.97 -5.69
C SER A 115 7.57 3.82 -6.67
N ALA A 116 6.95 4.16 -7.81
CA ALA A 116 6.46 3.23 -8.83
C ALA A 116 7.48 2.19 -9.35
N GLU A 117 8.78 2.46 -9.22
CA GLU A 117 9.86 1.52 -9.55
C GLU A 117 9.91 0.30 -8.62
N ALA A 118 9.60 0.47 -7.32
CA ALA A 118 9.47 -0.63 -6.37
C ALA A 118 8.14 -1.37 -6.59
N THR A 119 7.08 -0.65 -6.93
CA THR A 119 5.75 -1.21 -7.16
C THR A 119 5.60 -1.94 -8.49
N ALA A 120 6.50 -1.72 -9.45
CA ALA A 120 6.59 -2.54 -10.67
C ALA A 120 6.94 -4.01 -10.37
N ALA A 121 7.66 -4.30 -9.28
CA ALA A 121 7.92 -5.66 -8.82
C ALA A 121 6.72 -6.29 -8.07
N ALA A 122 5.83 -5.46 -7.51
CA ALA A 122 4.65 -5.88 -6.74
C ALA A 122 3.31 -5.77 -7.50
N GLY A 123 3.31 -5.18 -8.71
CA GLY A 123 2.17 -5.14 -9.62
C GLY A 123 1.08 -4.11 -9.32
N ALA A 124 1.30 -3.14 -8.43
CA ALA A 124 0.28 -2.17 -8.03
C ALA A 124 0.76 -0.72 -8.26
N GLY A 125 0.36 -0.06 -9.34
CA GLY A 125 0.81 1.30 -9.70
C GLY A 125 0.25 2.45 -8.84
N VAL A 126 0.14 2.27 -7.53
CA VAL A 126 -0.51 3.21 -6.59
C VAL A 126 0.51 3.86 -5.63
N ASN A 127 0.26 5.12 -5.24
CA ASN A 127 1.03 5.82 -4.20
C ASN A 127 0.66 5.24 -2.84
N ILE A 128 1.31 4.14 -2.45
CA ILE A 128 1.13 3.50 -1.15
C ILE A 128 2.14 4.08 -0.18
N LEU A 129 1.70 4.40 1.03
CA LEU A 129 2.62 4.67 2.13
C LEU A 129 2.73 3.43 3.01
N VAL A 130 3.94 3.03 3.37
CA VAL A 130 4.20 1.90 4.28
C VAL A 130 4.91 2.40 5.54
N GLY A 131 4.49 1.92 6.71
CA GLY A 131 4.99 2.37 8.01
C GLY A 131 4.20 1.78 9.18
N GLY A 132 4.01 2.60 10.22
CA GLY A 132 3.36 2.21 11.49
C GLY A 132 4.36 1.71 12.53
N SER A 133 3.86 1.12 13.62
CA SER A 133 4.72 0.74 14.76
C SER A 133 5.74 -0.39 14.46
N ASP A 134 5.53 -1.14 13.37
CA ASP A 134 6.41 -2.24 12.93
C ASP A 134 6.74 -2.17 11.41
N ASP A 135 6.54 -1.01 10.77
CA ASP A 135 6.76 -0.80 9.32
C ASP A 135 6.00 -1.79 8.39
N THR A 136 4.90 -2.36 8.88
CA THR A 136 4.13 -3.39 8.16
C THR A 136 2.77 -2.90 7.66
N ILE A 137 2.29 -1.75 8.13
CA ILE A 137 0.98 -1.21 7.78
C ILE A 137 1.10 -0.43 6.48
N SER A 138 0.15 -0.64 5.58
CA SER A 138 0.04 0.05 4.30
C SER A 138 -1.16 0.99 4.32
N LEU A 139 -0.94 2.25 3.94
CA LEU A 139 -1.97 3.26 3.74
C LEU A 139 -2.16 3.47 2.25
N GLN A 140 -3.34 3.12 1.75
CA GLN A 140 -3.71 3.30 0.35
C GLN A 140 -4.72 4.44 0.21
N PRO A 141 -4.47 5.43 -0.65
CA PRO A 141 -5.37 6.54 -0.76
C PRO A 141 -6.67 6.14 -1.46
N VAL A 142 -7.80 6.46 -0.84
CA VAL A 142 -9.12 6.30 -1.46
C VAL A 142 -9.20 7.33 -2.58
N SER A 143 -9.14 6.92 -3.86
CA SER A 143 -9.20 7.86 -4.99
C SER A 143 -10.65 8.17 -5.35
N VAL A 144 -11.15 9.35 -5.01
CA VAL A 144 -12.44 9.85 -5.52
C VAL A 144 -12.22 10.99 -6.51
N GLN A 145 -12.84 10.86 -7.69
CA GLN A 145 -12.81 11.86 -8.75
C GLN A 145 -13.44 13.16 -8.24
N ALA A 146 -12.59 14.15 -8.01
CA ALA A 146 -12.94 15.44 -7.48
C ALA A 146 -13.74 16.26 -8.51
N GLN A 147 -15.07 16.21 -8.43
CA GLN A 147 -15.90 17.30 -8.92
C GLN A 147 -16.18 18.18 -7.70
N GLU A 148 -15.32 19.19 -7.52
CA GLU A 148 -15.29 20.15 -6.40
C GLU A 148 -14.79 19.57 -5.05
N GLY A 149 -13.55 19.87 -4.65
CA GLY A 149 -13.07 19.61 -3.27
C GLY A 149 -11.85 18.70 -3.09
N VAL A 150 -11.15 18.35 -4.18
CA VAL A 150 -9.70 18.06 -4.24
C VAL A 150 -9.17 17.02 -3.22
N ASN A 151 -9.32 15.74 -3.58
CA ASN A 151 -8.66 14.60 -2.95
C ASN A 151 -7.24 14.42 -3.54
N VAL A 152 -6.20 14.76 -2.76
CA VAL A 152 -4.82 14.79 -3.26
C VAL A 152 -3.88 13.99 -2.40
N ALA A 153 -3.99 12.67 -2.51
CA ALA A 153 -2.92 11.79 -2.09
C ALA A 153 -1.80 11.64 -3.15
N PHE A 154 -2.03 12.12 -4.38
CA PHE A 154 -1.07 12.05 -5.49
C PHE A 154 0.12 12.99 -5.28
N GLY A 155 1.10 12.55 -4.49
CA GLY A 155 2.32 13.30 -4.23
C GLY A 155 2.74 13.31 -2.77
N ILE A 156 2.00 12.67 -1.87
CA ILE A 156 2.43 12.48 -0.49
C ILE A 156 3.51 11.40 -0.48
N ALA A 157 4.73 11.79 -0.12
CA ALA A 157 5.86 10.86 -0.03
C ALA A 157 6.20 10.49 1.40
N GLU A 158 5.73 11.25 2.39
CA GLU A 158 6.00 11.00 3.80
C GLU A 158 4.86 11.51 4.67
N LEU A 159 4.37 10.66 5.58
CA LEU A 159 3.36 10.96 6.60
C LEU A 159 3.87 10.51 7.96
N GLN A 160 3.72 11.35 8.97
CA GLN A 160 3.95 10.98 10.36
C GLN A 160 2.62 10.87 11.08
N LEU A 161 2.43 9.79 11.82
CA LEU A 161 1.28 9.58 12.70
C LEU A 161 1.76 9.34 14.12
N ARG A 162 1.09 9.99 15.06
CA ARG A 162 1.28 9.84 16.50
C ARG A 162 -0.07 9.58 17.13
N SER A 163 -0.11 8.64 18.06
CA SER A 163 -1.34 8.33 18.79
C SER A 163 -1.61 9.39 19.87
N THR A 164 -2.89 9.67 20.08
CA THR A 164 -3.34 10.43 21.26
C THR A 164 -3.55 9.53 22.48
N ALA A 165 -3.62 8.21 22.28
CA ALA A 165 -3.63 7.23 23.35
C ALA A 165 -2.21 7.08 23.92
N ASN A 166 -2.11 7.14 25.25
CA ASN A 166 -0.88 7.11 26.04
C ASN A 166 -0.77 5.76 26.76
#